data_AF-A0A392P2M2-F1
#
_entry.id   AF-A0A392P2M2-F1
#
_cell.length_a   1.000
_cell.length_b   1.000
_cell.length_c   1.000
_cell.angle_alpha   90.00
_cell.angle_beta   90.00
_cell.angle_gamma   90.00
#
_symmetry.space_group_name_H-M   'P 1'
#
loop_
_entity.id
_entity.type
_entity.pdbx_description
1 polymer ?
#
loop_
_entity_poly.entity_id
_entity_poly.type
_entity_poly.pdbx_seq_one_letter_code
_entity_poly.pdbx_strand_id
1 'polypeptide(L)'
;MEESQGTLPLSTCHVQIGLLIINRLHMLLHSTALSFLFYYRLSFLFQDPENSGSHLLPWFLVFASEIILSFIWFLGQAYRWRPVSRAVFPERLPVDDKLPGVDVFICTADPIKEPTLEVMNTVLSSMALDYPQEKLHVYLSDDGCSPMTLYGMSKAYEFARWWLPFCR
;
A
#
# COMPACT_ATOMS: atom_id res chain seq x y z
N MET A 1 -4.93 -12.91 43.03
CA MET A 1 -6.36 -12.91 42.69
C MET A 1 -6.48 -12.26 41.33
N GLU A 2 -5.93 -12.92 40.30
CA GLU A 2 -5.99 -12.46 38.90
C GLU A 2 -7.26 -13.08 38.33
N GLU A 3 -8.36 -12.34 38.48
CA GLU A 3 -9.63 -12.70 37.87
C GLU A 3 -9.49 -12.69 36.34
N SER A 4 -9.89 -13.82 35.77
CA SER A 4 -10.18 -14.08 34.38
C SER A 4 -11.11 -13.02 33.76
N GLN A 5 -10.57 -11.83 33.44
CA GLN A 5 -11.16 -10.94 32.45
C GLN A 5 -10.81 -11.51 31.09
N GLY A 6 -11.82 -11.98 30.34
CA GLY A 6 -11.62 -12.44 28.97
C GLY A 6 -10.89 -11.35 28.17
N THR A 7 -9.67 -11.64 27.75
CA THR A 7 -8.82 -10.68 27.02
C THR A 7 -9.56 -10.21 25.77
N LEU A 8 -9.96 -8.94 25.78
CA LEU A 8 -10.57 -8.29 24.62
C LEU A 8 -9.58 -8.34 23.43
N PRO A 9 -10.06 -8.46 22.19
CA PRO A 9 -9.18 -8.51 21.04
C PRO A 9 -8.44 -7.17 20.86
N LEU A 10 -7.14 -7.23 20.57
CA LEU A 10 -6.30 -6.05 20.24
C LEU A 10 -6.59 -5.48 18.85
N SER A 11 -7.14 -6.31 17.96
CA SER A 11 -7.58 -5.90 16.63
C SER A 11 -8.77 -6.74 16.18
N THR A 12 -9.62 -6.16 15.35
CA THR A 12 -10.71 -6.87 14.69
C THR A 12 -10.59 -6.78 13.17
N CYS A 13 -11.12 -7.80 12.51
CA CYS A 13 -11.05 -7.98 11.07
C CYS A 13 -12.47 -8.26 10.58
N HIS A 14 -13.07 -7.30 9.89
CA HIS A 14 -14.45 -7.36 9.42
C HIS A 14 -14.48 -7.48 7.91
N VAL A 15 -15.14 -8.51 7.40
CA VAL A 15 -15.41 -8.62 5.96
C VAL A 15 -16.46 -7.59 5.59
N GLN A 16 -16.18 -6.79 4.56
CA GLN A 16 -17.13 -5.80 4.07
C GLN A 16 -18.16 -6.50 3.17
N ILE A 17 -19.24 -7.00 3.77
CA ILE A 17 -20.25 -7.83 3.09
C ILE A 17 -20.90 -7.10 1.90
N GLY A 18 -21.28 -5.82 2.08
CA GLY A 18 -21.88 -5.03 1.00
C GLY A 18 -20.96 -4.91 -0.21
N LEU A 19 -19.69 -4.53 0.02
CA LEU A 19 -18.69 -4.41 -1.05
C LEU A 19 -18.36 -5.78 -1.67
N LEU A 20 -18.36 -6.86 -0.88
CA LEU A 20 -18.18 -8.22 -1.37
C LEU A 20 -19.27 -8.61 -2.36
N ILE A 21 -20.54 -8.33 -2.05
CA ILE A 21 -21.67 -8.65 -2.93
C ILE A 21 -21.57 -7.83 -4.22
N ILE A 22 -21.33 -6.52 -4.11
CA ILE A 22 -21.17 -5.63 -5.27
C ILE A 22 -20.03 -6.09 -6.17
N ASN A 23 -18.86 -6.40 -5.60
CA ASN A 23 -17.71 -6.88 -6.35
C ASN A 23 -18.00 -8.21 -7.06
N ARG A 24 -18.67 -9.16 -6.39
CA ARG A 24 -19.03 -10.45 -7.00
C ARG A 24 -20.03 -10.30 -8.12
N LEU A 25 -21.03 -9.44 -7.96
CA LEU A 25 -21.97 -9.14 -9.02
C LEU A 25 -21.27 -8.50 -10.22
N HIS A 26 -20.42 -7.50 -9.97
CA HIS A 26 -19.62 -6.86 -11.02
C HIS A 26 -18.70 -7.87 -11.74
N MET A 27 -18.04 -8.76 -10.99
CA MET A 27 -17.21 -9.84 -11.56
C MET A 27 -18.01 -10.73 -12.50
N LEU A 28 -19.19 -11.17 -12.09
CA LEU A 28 -20.06 -12.04 -12.90
C LEU A 28 -20.57 -11.33 -14.15
N LEU A 29 -21.03 -10.08 -14.03
CA LEU A 29 -21.53 -9.32 -15.18
C LEU A 29 -20.40 -9.04 -16.18
N HIS A 30 -19.23 -8.64 -15.71
CA HIS A 30 -18.10 -8.33 -16.57
C HIS A 30 -17.51 -9.58 -17.22
N SER A 31 -17.38 -10.70 -16.51
CA SER A 31 -16.92 -11.96 -17.10
C SER A 31 -17.88 -12.49 -18.17
N THR A 32 -19.18 -12.30 -17.95
CA THR A 32 -20.21 -12.62 -18.95
C THR A 32 -20.06 -11.75 -20.20
N ALA A 33 -19.86 -10.43 -20.03
CA ALA A 33 -19.63 -9.51 -21.15
C ALA A 33 -18.36 -9.84 -21.94
N LEU A 34 -17.25 -10.15 -21.25
CA LEU A 34 -16.01 -10.59 -21.89
C LEU A 34 -16.19 -11.91 -22.65
N SER A 35 -16.97 -12.85 -22.11
CA SER A 35 -17.26 -14.12 -22.80
C SER A 35 -18.04 -13.89 -24.10
N PHE A 36 -19.03 -12.98 -24.09
CA PHE A 36 -19.75 -12.60 -25.31
C PHE A 36 -18.85 -11.89 -26.32
N LEU A 37 -17.98 -10.99 -25.86
CA LEU A 37 -17.00 -10.32 -26.72
C LEU A 37 -16.06 -11.33 -27.41
N PHE A 38 -15.51 -12.28 -26.65
CA PHE A 38 -14.64 -13.32 -27.20
C PHE A 38 -15.40 -14.25 -28.14
N TYR A 39 -16.63 -14.64 -27.80
CA TYR A 39 -17.47 -15.40 -28.71
C TYR A 39 -17.69 -14.67 -30.03
N TYR A 40 -18.06 -13.38 -29.99
CA TYR A 40 -18.24 -12.55 -31.18
C TYR A 40 -16.97 -12.46 -32.04
N ARG A 41 -15.81 -12.21 -31.40
CA ARG A 41 -14.51 -12.16 -32.09
C ARG A 41 -14.15 -13.50 -32.74
N LEU A 42 -14.35 -14.61 -32.04
CA LEU A 42 -14.07 -15.94 -32.58
C LEU A 42 -15.02 -16.31 -33.72
N SER A 43 -16.33 -16.05 -33.59
CA SER A 43 -17.29 -16.31 -34.65
C SER A 43 -16.99 -15.53 -35.93
N PHE A 44 -16.59 -14.27 -35.80
CA PHE A 44 -16.18 -13.44 -36.94
C PHE A 44 -14.93 -13.99 -37.65
N LEU A 45 -13.97 -14.54 -36.90
CA LEU A 45 -12.79 -15.19 -37.47
C LEU A 45 -13.14 -16.44 -38.30
N PHE A 46 -14.24 -17.13 -38.00
CA PHE A 46 -14.68 -18.32 -38.72
C PHE A 46 -15.68 -18.05 -39.86
N GLN A 47 -16.27 -16.85 -39.95
CA GLN A 47 -17.31 -16.53 -40.93
C GLN A 47 -16.81 -15.86 -42.22
N ASP A 48 -15.71 -15.10 -42.20
CA ASP A 48 -15.22 -14.36 -43.38
C ASP A 48 -13.75 -14.68 -43.72
N PRO A 49 -13.47 -15.74 -44.52
CA PRO A 49 -12.14 -15.98 -45.06
C PRO A 49 -11.84 -15.16 -46.33
N GLU A 50 -12.83 -14.50 -46.94
CA GLU A 50 -12.71 -13.94 -48.30
C GLU A 50 -12.40 -12.44 -48.38
N ASN A 51 -12.41 -11.69 -47.26
CA ASN A 51 -12.23 -10.23 -47.32
C ASN A 51 -10.87 -9.72 -46.79
N SER A 52 -9.93 -9.58 -47.74
CA SER A 52 -8.92 -8.51 -47.82
C SER A 52 -7.89 -8.37 -46.68
N GLY A 53 -6.68 -8.89 -46.90
CA GLY A 53 -5.55 -8.94 -45.95
C GLY A 53 -5.04 -7.62 -45.35
N SER A 54 -5.59 -6.45 -45.72
CA SER A 54 -5.28 -5.15 -45.11
C SER A 54 -5.96 -4.92 -43.74
N HIS A 55 -7.09 -5.59 -43.45
CA HIS A 55 -7.85 -5.40 -42.20
C HIS A 55 -7.54 -6.44 -41.12
N LEU A 56 -6.83 -7.53 -41.47
CA LEU A 56 -6.48 -8.61 -40.55
C LEU A 56 -5.52 -8.14 -39.45
N LEU A 57 -4.47 -7.40 -39.80
CA LEU A 57 -3.46 -6.98 -38.83
C LEU A 57 -4.02 -6.03 -37.75
N PRO A 58 -4.78 -4.98 -38.08
CA PRO A 58 -5.49 -4.18 -37.07
C PRO A 58 -6.45 -5.02 -36.23
N TRP A 59 -7.18 -5.96 -36.84
CA TRP A 59 -8.11 -6.84 -36.11
C TRP A 59 -7.38 -7.73 -35.09
N PHE A 60 -6.27 -8.36 -35.48
CA PHE A 60 -5.44 -9.19 -34.59
C PHE A 60 -4.84 -8.37 -33.45
N LEU A 61 -4.36 -7.15 -33.73
CA LEU A 61 -3.83 -6.26 -32.69
C LEU A 61 -4.90 -5.89 -31.66
N VAL A 62 -6.11 -5.55 -32.12
CA VAL A 62 -7.24 -5.27 -31.23
C VAL A 62 -7.59 -6.52 -30.41
N PHE A 63 -7.72 -7.69 -31.04
CA PHE A 63 -8.06 -8.93 -30.34
C PHE A 63 -6.99 -9.34 -29.32
N ALA A 64 -5.70 -9.20 -29.66
CA ALA A 64 -4.59 -9.43 -28.73
C ALA A 64 -4.64 -8.46 -27.54
N SER A 65 -4.96 -7.18 -27.77
CA SER A 65 -5.13 -6.19 -26.71
C SER A 65 -6.31 -6.53 -25.79
N GLU A 66 -7.43 -7.01 -26.35
CA GLU A 66 -8.61 -7.44 -25.58
C GLU A 66 -8.28 -8.64 -24.70
N ILE A 67 -7.50 -9.61 -25.20
CA ILE A 67 -7.03 -10.77 -24.40
C ILE A 67 -6.14 -10.30 -23.25
N ILE A 68 -5.15 -9.44 -23.53
CA ILE A 68 -4.21 -8.94 -22.51
C ILE A 68 -4.97 -8.16 -21.44
N LEU A 69 -5.86 -7.25 -21.83
CA LEU A 69 -6.67 -6.45 -20.90
C LEU A 69 -7.60 -7.34 -20.06
N SER A 70 -8.22 -8.34 -20.68
CA SER A 70 -9.07 -9.31 -19.98
C SER A 70 -8.29 -10.15 -18.99
N PHE A 71 -7.05 -10.52 -19.33
CA PHE A 71 -6.15 -11.25 -18.43
C PHE A 71 -5.71 -10.39 -17.24
N ILE A 72 -5.31 -9.14 -17.48
CA ILE A 72 -5.00 -8.16 -16.41
C ILE A 72 -6.23 -7.98 -15.50
N TRP A 73 -7.42 -7.82 -16.08
CA TRP A 73 -8.66 -7.72 -15.33
C TRP A 73 -8.91 -8.97 -14.48
N PHE A 74 -8.74 -10.17 -15.04
CA PHE A 74 -8.91 -11.43 -14.32
C PHE A 74 -7.97 -11.53 -13.12
N LEU A 75 -6.68 -11.23 -13.29
CA LEU A 75 -5.71 -11.18 -12.19
C LEU A 75 -6.12 -10.17 -11.11
N GLY A 76 -6.67 -9.02 -11.51
CA GLY A 76 -7.17 -8.00 -10.60
C GLY A 76 -8.35 -8.45 -9.72
N GLN A 77 -9.08 -9.51 -10.09
CA GLN A 77 -10.22 -9.98 -9.30
C GLN A 77 -9.82 -10.58 -7.95
N ALA A 78 -8.60 -11.08 -7.82
CA ALA A 78 -8.07 -11.59 -6.55
C ALA A 78 -8.18 -10.55 -5.42
N TYR A 79 -7.88 -9.28 -5.71
CA TYR A 79 -7.95 -8.18 -4.74
C TYR A 79 -9.39 -7.83 -4.33
N ARG A 80 -10.37 -8.08 -5.20
CA ARG A 80 -11.78 -7.69 -5.00
C ARG A 80 -12.63 -8.81 -4.42
N TRP A 81 -12.11 -10.04 -4.37
CA TRP A 81 -12.86 -11.24 -3.98
C TRP A 81 -13.41 -11.21 -2.56
N ARG A 82 -12.62 -10.68 -1.61
CA ARG A 82 -12.97 -10.62 -0.19
C ARG A 82 -12.38 -9.37 0.47
N PRO A 83 -13.01 -8.20 0.28
CA PRO A 83 -12.57 -6.97 0.93
C PRO A 83 -12.72 -7.07 2.45
N VAL A 84 -11.70 -6.63 3.17
CA VAL A 84 -11.59 -6.71 4.63
C VAL A 84 -11.23 -5.33 5.18
N SER A 85 -11.95 -4.92 6.22
CA SER A 85 -11.61 -3.77 7.06
C SER A 85 -10.96 -4.24 8.34
N ARG A 86 -9.89 -3.57 8.79
CA ARG A 86 -9.23 -3.85 10.07
C ARG A 86 -9.43 -2.67 11.01
N ALA A 87 -9.75 -2.95 12.26
CA ALA A 87 -9.75 -1.95 13.33
C ALA A 87 -8.74 -2.38 14.40
N VAL A 88 -8.03 -1.40 14.97
CA VAL A 88 -7.04 -1.60 16.03
C VAL A 88 -7.51 -0.89 17.28
N PHE A 89 -7.13 -1.42 18.45
CA PHE A 89 -7.51 -0.88 19.75
C PHE A 89 -6.26 -0.61 20.59
N PRO A 90 -5.54 0.51 20.34
CA PRO A 90 -4.32 0.86 21.06
C PRO A 90 -4.52 0.93 22.58
N GLU A 91 -5.71 1.32 23.03
CA GLU A 91 -6.09 1.40 24.45
C GLU A 91 -6.08 0.06 25.17
N ARG A 92 -6.05 -1.06 24.43
CA ARG A 92 -5.99 -2.42 24.97
C ARG A 92 -4.58 -3.00 24.97
N LEU A 93 -3.60 -2.25 24.48
CA LEU A 93 -2.21 -2.68 24.49
C LEU A 93 -1.71 -2.85 25.94
N PRO A 94 -0.73 -3.73 26.16
CA PRO A 94 -0.14 -3.87 27.48
C PRO A 94 0.61 -2.59 27.86
N VAL A 95 0.89 -2.45 29.16
CA VAL A 95 1.70 -1.35 29.71
C VAL A 95 3.03 -1.27 28.98
N ASP A 96 3.52 -0.03 28.81
CA ASP A 96 4.75 0.35 28.11
C ASP A 96 5.95 -0.58 28.32
N ASP A 97 6.19 -1.03 29.55
CA ASP A 97 7.27 -1.96 29.89
C ASP A 97 7.23 -3.29 29.12
N LYS A 98 6.05 -3.72 28.68
CA LYS A 98 5.85 -4.95 27.90
C LYS A 98 5.86 -4.73 26.39
N LEU A 99 5.94 -3.49 25.92
CA LEU A 99 6.05 -3.18 24.51
C LEU A 99 7.43 -3.59 23.95
N PRO A 100 7.53 -4.02 22.68
CA PRO A 100 8.81 -4.36 22.06
C PRO A 100 9.67 -3.12 21.76
N GLY A 101 10.95 -3.33 21.43
CA GLY A 101 11.75 -2.28 20.80
C GLY A 101 11.29 -2.03 19.36
N VAL A 102 11.36 -0.77 18.89
CA VAL A 102 11.02 -0.35 17.53
C VAL A 102 12.15 0.49 16.95
N ASP A 103 12.67 0.04 15.81
CA ASP A 103 13.66 0.75 15.02
C ASP A 103 12.97 1.40 13.79
N VAL A 104 13.06 2.72 13.69
CA VAL A 104 12.60 3.49 12.53
C VAL A 104 13.80 3.75 11.63
N PHE A 105 13.78 3.20 10.42
CA PHE A 105 14.79 3.45 9.40
C PHE A 105 14.31 4.49 8.39
N ILE A 106 15.08 5.55 8.23
CA ILE A 106 14.87 6.60 7.24
C ILE A 106 16.03 6.51 6.26
N CYS A 107 15.75 6.36 4.98
CA CYS A 107 16.76 6.35 3.93
C CYS A 107 16.57 7.59 3.06
N THR A 108 17.67 8.26 2.73
CA THR A 108 17.69 9.37 1.78
C THR A 108 18.80 9.20 0.76
N ALA A 109 18.54 9.61 -0.48
CA ALA A 109 19.44 9.37 -1.61
C ALA A 109 20.07 10.63 -2.18
N ASP A 110 19.38 11.76 -2.22
CA ASP A 110 19.87 12.98 -2.86
C ASP A 110 19.19 14.23 -2.28
N PRO A 111 19.95 15.23 -1.80
CA PRO A 111 19.40 16.42 -1.13
C PRO A 111 18.67 17.40 -2.07
N ILE A 112 18.76 17.22 -3.39
CA ILE A 112 18.03 18.04 -4.37
C ILE A 112 16.65 17.43 -4.63
N LYS A 113 16.57 16.10 -4.75
CA LYS A 113 15.30 15.38 -4.94
C LYS A 113 14.53 15.18 -3.63
N GLU A 114 15.24 14.99 -2.54
CA GLU A 114 14.74 14.81 -1.18
C GLU A 114 15.32 15.92 -0.31
N PRO A 115 14.71 17.12 -0.30
CA PRO A 115 15.26 18.28 0.37
C PRO A 115 15.63 17.97 1.83
N THR A 116 16.84 18.35 2.23
CA THR A 116 17.36 18.05 3.58
C THR A 116 16.41 18.49 4.70
N LEU A 117 15.70 19.63 4.54
CA LEU A 117 14.73 20.10 5.52
C LEU A 117 13.54 19.14 5.69
N GLU A 118 13.08 18.51 4.61
CA GLU A 118 12.01 17.50 4.68
C GLU A 118 12.49 16.26 5.43
N VAL A 119 13.72 15.81 5.14
CA VAL A 119 14.37 14.70 5.87
C VAL A 119 14.51 15.03 7.36
N MET A 120 14.90 16.27 7.70
CA MET A 120 14.97 16.74 9.10
C MET A 120 13.60 16.64 9.78
N ASN A 121 12.54 17.07 9.10
CA ASN A 121 11.18 16.98 9.63
C ASN A 121 10.76 15.53 9.86
N THR A 122 11.05 14.62 8.92
CA THR A 122 10.78 13.19 9.08
C THR A 122 11.50 12.62 10.31
N VAL A 123 12.80 12.90 10.46
CA VAL A 123 13.58 12.44 11.63
C VAL A 123 12.99 12.97 12.93
N LEU A 124 12.71 14.27 13.01
CA LEU A 124 12.13 14.90 14.21
C LEU A 124 10.74 14.34 14.54
N SER A 125 9.87 14.18 13.55
CA SER A 125 8.54 13.58 13.73
C SER A 125 8.64 12.13 14.17
N SER A 126 9.59 11.35 13.65
CA SER A 126 9.83 9.97 14.09
C SER A 126 10.31 9.91 15.54
N MET A 127 11.18 10.83 15.97
CA MET A 127 11.61 10.91 17.39
C MET A 127 10.47 11.32 18.34
N ALA A 128 9.45 12.00 17.84
CA ALA A 128 8.30 12.47 18.59
C ALA A 128 7.13 11.48 18.65
N LEU A 129 7.28 10.25 18.12
CA LEU A 129 6.25 9.22 18.23
C LEU A 129 5.90 8.95 19.70
N ASP A 130 4.61 8.70 19.95
CA ASP A 130 4.08 8.31 21.26
C ASP A 130 4.45 6.85 21.54
N TYR A 131 5.70 6.67 21.99
CA TYR A 131 6.30 5.38 22.31
C TYR A 131 7.35 5.53 23.41
N PRO A 132 7.59 4.48 24.23
CA PRO A 132 8.61 4.54 25.27
C PRO A 132 9.99 4.89 24.70
N GLN A 133 10.63 5.91 25.28
CA GLN A 133 11.84 6.52 24.71
C GLN A 133 13.03 5.58 24.69
N GLU A 134 13.12 4.68 25.67
CA GLU A 134 14.15 3.66 25.77
C GLU A 134 13.97 2.51 24.77
N LYS A 135 12.83 2.47 24.06
CA LYS A 135 12.47 1.43 23.10
C LYS A 135 12.33 1.93 21.67
N LEU A 136 12.34 3.24 21.45
CA LEU A 136 12.25 3.85 20.14
C LEU A 136 13.64 4.30 19.69
N HIS A 137 14.11 3.75 18.58
CA HIS A 137 15.37 4.14 17.96
C HIS A 137 15.13 4.63 16.53
N VAL A 138 15.79 5.71 16.14
CA VAL A 138 15.65 6.31 14.80
C VAL A 138 17.02 6.31 14.12
N TYR A 139 17.09 5.73 12.93
CA TYR A 139 18.30 5.61 12.13
C TYR A 139 18.10 6.32 10.80
N LEU A 140 19.11 7.11 10.38
CA LEU A 140 19.15 7.71 9.06
C LEU A 140 20.30 7.09 8.25
N SER A 141 19.99 6.57 7.06
CA SER A 141 20.97 6.18 6.05
C SER A 141 20.95 7.22 4.92
N ASP A 142 22.11 7.80 4.61
CA ASP A 142 22.27 8.75 3.51
C ASP A 142 23.13 8.12 2.40
N ASP A 143 22.46 7.60 1.37
CA ASP A 143 23.09 6.98 0.21
C ASP A 143 23.79 8.02 -0.67
N GLY A 144 23.37 9.28 -0.59
CA GLY A 144 23.95 10.41 -1.31
C GLY A 144 25.27 10.91 -0.70
N CYS A 145 25.60 10.45 0.52
CA CYS A 145 26.76 10.90 1.30
C CYS A 145 26.90 12.44 1.30
N SER A 146 25.77 13.13 1.45
CA SER A 146 25.68 14.55 1.24
C SER A 146 26.14 15.32 2.48
N PRO A 147 27.13 16.24 2.35
CA PRO A 147 27.53 17.08 3.47
C PRO A 147 26.37 17.98 3.95
N MET A 148 25.42 18.31 3.07
CA MET A 148 24.23 19.08 3.43
C MET A 148 23.31 18.29 4.35
N THR A 149 23.10 17.00 4.06
CA THR A 149 22.28 16.10 4.89
C THR A 149 22.91 15.95 6.27
N LEU A 150 24.23 15.71 6.33
CA LEU A 150 24.96 15.63 7.60
C LEU A 150 24.82 16.93 8.43
N TYR A 151 24.99 18.08 7.79
CA TYR A 151 24.82 19.39 8.44
C TYR A 151 23.38 19.59 8.93
N GLY A 152 22.39 19.27 8.08
CA GLY A 152 20.97 19.34 8.43
C GLY A 152 20.63 18.48 9.64
N MET A 153 21.16 17.27 9.73
CA MET A 153 20.96 16.39 10.88
C MET A 153 21.58 16.93 12.16
N SER A 154 22.75 17.56 12.08
CA SER A 154 23.32 18.28 13.23
C SER A 154 22.38 19.37 13.74
N LYS A 155 21.72 20.10 12.84
CA LYS A 155 20.74 21.14 13.20
C LYS A 155 19.41 20.57 13.69
N ALA A 156 18.96 19.46 13.13
CA ALA A 156 17.80 18.73 13.64
C ALA A 156 18.05 18.25 15.07
N TYR A 157 19.23 17.69 15.35
CA TYR A 157 19.61 17.25 16.70
C TYR A 157 19.61 18.40 17.71
N GLU A 158 20.20 19.55 17.37
CA GLU A 158 20.16 20.75 18.23
C GLU A 158 18.72 21.18 18.54
N PHE A 159 17.86 21.20 17.52
CA PHE A 159 16.46 21.60 17.65
C PHE A 159 15.61 20.58 18.42
N ALA A 160 15.85 19.29 18.23
CA ALA A 160 15.13 18.20 18.88
C ALA A 160 15.13 18.32 20.41
N ARG A 161 16.23 18.82 20.99
CA ARG A 161 16.38 19.02 22.44
C ARG A 161 15.33 19.97 23.03
N TRP A 162 14.82 20.90 22.23
CA TRP A 162 13.79 21.88 22.64
C TRP A 162 12.41 21.46 22.18
N TRP A 163 12.31 20.88 20.99
CA TRP A 163 11.05 20.53 20.36
C TRP A 163 10.41 19.26 20.95
N LEU A 164 11.19 18.21 21.20
CA LEU A 164 10.64 16.93 21.68
C LEU A 164 9.94 17.04 23.04
N PRO A 165 10.45 17.79 24.04
CA PRO A 165 9.72 18.01 25.30
C PRO A 165 8.45 18.84 25.16
N PHE A 166 8.28 19.61 24.07
CA PHE A 166 7.06 20.37 23.80
C PHE A 166 5.98 19.51 23.11
N CYS A 167 6.38 18.52 22.31
CA CYS A 167 5.45 17.64 21.59
C CYS A 167 4.80 16.56 22.45
N ARG A 168 5.30 16.35 23.67
CA ARG A 168 4.82 15.36 24.65
C ARG A 168 4.15 16.09 25.81
#